data_AF-A0A7S2QH94-F1
#
_entry.id   AF-A0A7S2QH94-F1
#
_cell.length_a   1.000
_cell.length_b   1.000
_cell.length_c   1.000
_cell.angle_alpha   90.00
_cell.angle_beta   90.00
_cell.angle_gamma   90.00
#
_symmetry.space_group_name_H-M   'P 1'
#
loop_
_entity.id
_entity.type
_entity.pdbx_description
1 polymer ?
#
loop_
_entity_poly.entity_id
_entity_poly.type
_entity_poly.pdbx_seq_one_letter_code
_entity_poly.pdbx_strand_id
1 'polypeptide(L)'
;MRHVGYGIPTDLFGPFVTACVQVIRSLTDDDKAEEAFRWSLSLISRILTRVINEGSTIVMKAINTNSAKGLRKAVGCAPRGKRALWMLNIQVGTQSISPLLWAIETGSLEAAKAIIQDLLTIRADRDRYYYGMDIMFERHPDIIKRLCADAPALLPALLDGLVWRSRTTENGLRRVNCYIKHLLVDADGEFNKAIEWITDNQDPKVVCHPLLTISTDMVWSRVAFRTFLVLKVWFLFTLIIFVMSQSILNHLSAVEAINSGAASGAASGAASGA
;
A
#
# COMPACT_ATOMS: atom_id res chain seq x y z
N MET A 1 19.84 -12.93 2.98
CA MET A 1 18.45 -13.21 2.57
C MET A 1 18.18 -13.08 1.07
N ARG A 2 18.64 -12.04 0.35
CA ARG A 2 18.40 -11.94 -1.11
C ARG A 2 18.82 -13.19 -1.93
N HIS A 3 19.90 -13.87 -1.53
CA HIS A 3 20.37 -15.09 -2.19
C HIS A 3 19.36 -16.25 -2.12
N VAL A 4 18.57 -16.34 -1.04
CA VAL A 4 17.44 -17.29 -0.92
C VAL A 4 16.40 -16.98 -1.98
N GLY A 5 16.03 -15.71 -2.07
CA GLY A 5 14.98 -15.26 -2.97
C GLY A 5 15.37 -15.20 -4.44
N TYR A 6 16.66 -15.21 -4.77
CA TYR A 6 17.14 -15.43 -6.14
C TYR A 6 17.31 -16.91 -6.50
N GLY A 7 17.20 -17.82 -5.53
CA GLY A 7 17.34 -19.26 -5.78
C GLY A 7 18.72 -19.64 -6.29
N ILE A 8 19.78 -19.01 -5.77
CA ILE A 8 21.15 -19.25 -6.23
C ILE A 8 21.53 -20.72 -5.97
N PRO A 9 22.06 -21.44 -6.97
CA PRO A 9 22.49 -22.83 -6.79
C PRO A 9 23.63 -22.90 -5.76
N THR A 10 23.42 -23.65 -4.68
CA THR A 10 24.42 -23.79 -3.61
C THR A 10 25.69 -24.51 -4.07
N ASP A 11 25.59 -25.30 -5.14
CA ASP A 11 26.71 -26.09 -5.67
C ASP A 11 27.80 -25.22 -6.31
N LEU A 12 27.46 -23.98 -6.69
CA LEU A 12 28.41 -23.03 -7.30
C LEU A 12 29.31 -22.32 -6.27
N PHE A 13 28.98 -22.37 -4.98
CA PHE A 13 29.78 -21.69 -3.96
C PHE A 13 31.15 -22.36 -3.73
N GLY A 14 31.24 -23.68 -3.88
CA GLY A 14 32.52 -24.40 -3.81
C GLY A 14 33.50 -23.97 -4.91
N PRO A 15 33.10 -24.08 -6.19
CA PRO A 15 33.89 -23.59 -7.32
C PRO A 15 34.26 -22.10 -7.21
N PHE A 16 33.35 -21.25 -6.72
CA PHE A 16 33.61 -19.83 -6.49
C PHE A 16 34.77 -19.59 -5.51
N VAL A 17 34.77 -20.29 -4.36
CA VAL A 17 35.87 -20.18 -3.38
C VAL A 17 37.19 -20.62 -4.01
N THR A 18 37.19 -21.73 -4.75
CA THR A 18 38.40 -22.23 -5.43
C THR A 18 38.96 -21.21 -6.43
N ALA A 19 38.09 -20.58 -7.23
CA ALA A 19 38.49 -19.57 -8.20
C ALA A 19 39.10 -18.33 -7.52
N CYS A 20 38.48 -17.83 -6.43
CA CYS A 20 39.04 -16.70 -5.68
C CYS A 20 40.41 -17.02 -5.07
N VAL A 21 40.59 -18.22 -4.53
CA VAL A 21 41.88 -18.66 -3.96
C VAL A 21 42.96 -18.76 -5.05
N GLN A 22 42.61 -19.22 -6.25
CA GLN A 22 43.56 -19.26 -7.38
C GLN A 22 44.07 -17.86 -7.77
N VAL A 23 43.21 -16.84 -7.73
CA VAL A 23 43.62 -15.46 -8.02
C VAL A 23 44.57 -14.94 -6.93
N ILE A 24 44.29 -15.22 -5.66
CA ILE A 24 45.17 -14.80 -4.56
C ILE A 24 46.54 -15.46 -4.67
N ARG A 25 46.58 -16.74 -5.04
CA ARG A 25 47.83 -17.45 -5.30
C ARG A 25 48.65 -16.85 -6.44
N SER A 26 48.01 -16.15 -7.39
CA SER A 26 48.73 -15.43 -8.45
C SER A 26 49.28 -14.06 -8.02
N LEU A 27 48.85 -13.55 -6.87
CA LEU A 27 49.17 -12.21 -6.37
C LEU A 27 50.11 -12.22 -5.16
N THR A 28 50.33 -13.37 -4.53
CA THR A 28 51.10 -13.51 -3.28
C THR A 28 51.72 -14.89 -3.19
N ASP A 29 52.99 -14.95 -2.79
CA ASP A 29 53.76 -16.18 -2.55
C ASP A 29 53.75 -16.62 -1.06
N ASP A 30 52.98 -15.94 -0.21
CA ASP A 30 52.81 -16.29 1.21
C ASP A 30 51.73 -17.36 1.38
N ASP A 31 52.16 -18.60 1.63
CA ASP A 31 51.30 -19.75 1.88
C ASP A 31 50.32 -19.52 3.06
N LYS A 32 50.74 -18.77 4.09
CA LYS A 32 49.86 -18.48 5.24
C LYS A 32 48.73 -17.54 4.85
N ALA A 33 49.01 -16.58 3.97
CA ALA A 33 48.00 -15.69 3.44
C ALA A 33 47.00 -16.46 2.55
N GLU A 34 47.47 -17.36 1.68
CA GLU A 34 46.59 -18.24 0.88
C GLU A 34 45.67 -19.08 1.79
N GLU A 35 46.24 -19.75 2.78
CA GLU A 35 45.49 -20.61 3.70
C GLU A 35 44.46 -19.82 4.52
N ALA A 36 44.83 -18.65 5.04
CA ALA A 36 43.93 -17.77 5.77
C ALA A 36 42.75 -17.29 4.91
N PHE A 37 43.00 -16.93 3.65
CA PHE A 37 41.94 -16.54 2.72
C PHE A 37 41.04 -17.71 2.35
N ARG A 38 41.61 -18.88 2.05
CA ARG A 38 40.87 -20.10 1.76
C ARG A 38 39.95 -20.47 2.91
N TRP A 39 40.46 -20.45 4.14
CA TRP A 39 39.67 -20.76 5.34
C TRP A 39 38.51 -19.78 5.50
N SER A 40 38.79 -18.47 5.39
CA SER A 40 37.79 -17.42 5.56
C SER A 40 36.67 -17.52 4.52
N LEU A 41 37.02 -17.66 3.24
CA LEU A 41 36.04 -17.81 2.15
C LEU A 41 35.26 -19.13 2.25
N SER A 42 35.90 -20.22 2.68
CA SER A 42 35.24 -21.50 2.92
C SER A 42 34.22 -21.40 4.05
N LEU A 43 34.54 -20.68 5.12
CA LEU A 43 33.61 -20.44 6.22
C LEU A 43 32.39 -19.62 5.76
N ILE A 44 32.62 -18.53 5.02
CA ILE A 44 31.56 -17.69 4.45
C ILE A 44 30.66 -18.53 3.52
N SER A 45 31.25 -19.32 2.63
CA SER A 45 30.55 -20.21 1.71
C SER A 45 29.66 -21.23 2.44
N ARG A 46 30.18 -21.87 3.49
CA ARG A 46 29.42 -22.83 4.32
C ARG A 46 28.24 -22.16 5.04
N ILE A 47 28.47 -20.97 5.62
CA ILE A 47 27.41 -20.20 6.30
C ILE A 47 26.33 -19.77 5.30
N LEU A 48 26.72 -19.23 4.15
CA LEU A 48 25.79 -18.82 3.09
C LEU A 48 24.97 -20.00 2.58
N THR A 49 25.61 -21.13 2.30
CA THR A 49 24.92 -22.35 1.84
C THR A 49 23.89 -22.82 2.86
N ARG A 50 24.24 -22.81 4.15
CA ARG A 50 23.31 -23.15 5.23
C ARG A 50 22.11 -22.21 5.25
N VAL A 51 22.33 -20.90 5.23
CA VAL A 51 21.26 -19.88 5.25
C VAL A 51 20.36 -20.00 4.01
N ILE A 52 20.94 -20.28 2.84
CA ILE A 52 20.18 -20.47 1.60
C ILE A 52 19.30 -21.72 1.72
N ASN A 53 19.83 -22.82 2.22
CA ASN A 53 19.08 -24.06 2.39
C ASN A 53 17.95 -23.92 3.42
N GLU A 54 18.20 -23.24 4.53
CA GLU A 54 17.18 -22.96 5.55
C GLU A 54 16.07 -22.03 5.00
N GLY A 55 16.41 -21.02 4.19
CA GLY A 55 15.45 -20.08 3.62
C GLY A 55 14.71 -20.55 2.37
N SER A 56 15.26 -21.51 1.62
CA SER A 56 14.72 -22.01 0.35
C SER A 56 13.54 -22.96 0.56
N THR A 57 12.49 -22.47 1.22
CA THR A 57 11.26 -23.22 1.46
C THR A 57 10.57 -23.57 0.14
N ILE A 58 9.63 -24.53 0.18
CA ILE A 58 8.84 -24.88 -0.99
C ILE A 58 8.00 -23.72 -1.54
N VAL A 59 7.66 -22.74 -0.70
CA VAL A 59 6.99 -21.50 -1.10
C VAL A 59 7.95 -20.60 -1.88
N MET A 60 9.17 -20.38 -1.37
CA MET A 60 10.18 -19.56 -2.08
C MET A 60 10.56 -20.18 -3.43
N LYS A 61 10.73 -21.49 -3.50
CA LYS A 61 11.02 -22.18 -4.77
C LYS A 61 9.91 -21.99 -5.81
N ALA A 62 8.64 -21.98 -5.38
CA ALA A 62 7.50 -21.71 -6.25
C ALA A 62 7.44 -20.24 -6.71
N ILE A 63 7.87 -19.30 -5.86
CA ILE A 63 7.95 -17.87 -6.20
C ILE A 63 9.06 -17.63 -7.23
N ASN A 64 10.24 -18.23 -7.04
CA ASN A 64 11.38 -18.09 -7.95
C ASN A 64 11.08 -18.62 -9.36
N THR A 65 10.14 -19.57 -9.48
CA THR A 65 9.66 -20.10 -10.77
C THR A 65 8.39 -19.39 -11.28
N ASN A 66 7.93 -18.35 -10.57
CA ASN A 66 6.70 -17.60 -10.82
C ASN A 66 5.48 -18.50 -11.14
N SER A 67 5.36 -19.63 -10.44
CA SER A 67 4.35 -20.65 -10.75
C SER A 67 3.20 -20.63 -9.74
N ALA A 68 2.05 -20.10 -10.14
CA ALA A 68 0.83 -20.12 -9.32
C ALA A 68 0.41 -21.56 -8.92
N LYS A 69 0.54 -22.52 -9.85
CA LYS A 69 0.23 -23.94 -9.58
C LYS A 69 1.22 -24.56 -8.59
N GLY A 70 2.52 -24.30 -8.78
CA GLY A 70 3.56 -24.74 -7.86
C GLY A 70 3.35 -24.19 -6.46
N LEU A 71 2.99 -22.91 -6.37
CA LEU A 71 2.71 -22.24 -5.11
C LEU A 71 1.50 -22.85 -4.40
N ARG A 72 0.36 -23.04 -5.09
CA ARG A 72 -0.84 -23.65 -4.49
C ARG A 72 -0.55 -25.04 -3.94
N LYS A 73 0.27 -25.83 -4.63
CA LYS A 73 0.73 -27.15 -4.16
C LYS A 73 1.63 -27.03 -2.93
N ALA A 74 2.61 -26.14 -2.97
CA ALA A 74 3.55 -25.90 -1.87
C ALA A 74 2.82 -25.48 -0.60
N VAL A 75 1.93 -24.49 -0.70
CA VAL A 75 1.14 -24.00 0.43
C VAL A 75 0.12 -25.08 0.88
N GLY A 76 -0.31 -25.99 -0.02
CA GLY A 76 -1.11 -27.19 0.30
C GLY A 76 -0.51 -28.11 1.34
N CYS A 77 0.82 -28.12 1.49
CA CYS A 77 1.53 -28.90 2.50
C CYS A 77 1.62 -28.21 3.86
N ALA A 78 1.16 -26.95 3.97
CA ALA A 78 1.25 -26.21 5.22
C ALA A 78 0.35 -26.83 6.30
N PRO A 79 0.82 -26.93 7.56
CA PRO A 79 -0.03 -27.33 8.68
C PRO A 79 -1.26 -26.43 8.83
N ARG A 80 -2.34 -26.98 9.38
CA ARG A 80 -3.58 -26.23 9.65
C ARG A 80 -3.28 -24.97 10.48
N GLY A 81 -3.90 -23.85 10.10
CA GLY A 81 -3.69 -22.55 10.75
C GLY A 81 -2.33 -21.87 10.49
N LYS A 82 -1.34 -22.54 9.89
CA LYS A 82 0.00 -21.96 9.61
C LYS A 82 0.18 -21.50 8.16
N ARG A 83 -0.86 -21.62 7.35
CA ARG A 83 -0.83 -21.36 5.91
C ARG A 83 -0.45 -19.91 5.57
N ALA A 84 -1.07 -18.93 6.22
CA ALA A 84 -0.70 -17.53 6.00
C ALA A 84 0.72 -17.22 6.49
N LEU A 85 1.14 -17.82 7.60
CA LEU A 85 2.49 -17.65 8.12
C LEU A 85 3.54 -18.10 7.09
N TRP A 86 3.33 -19.23 6.42
CA TRP A 86 4.22 -19.69 5.33
C TRP A 86 4.30 -18.74 4.14
N MET A 87 3.26 -17.94 3.88
CA MET A 87 3.21 -16.97 2.78
C MET A 87 3.62 -15.56 3.18
N LEU A 88 3.67 -15.25 4.48
CA LEU A 88 3.92 -13.91 5.00
C LEU A 88 5.21 -13.79 5.81
N ASN A 89 5.71 -14.89 6.38
CA ASN A 89 6.89 -14.91 7.22
C ASN A 89 7.70 -16.21 7.08
N ILE A 90 8.89 -16.09 6.52
CA ILE A 90 9.94 -17.10 6.57
C ILE A 90 11.08 -16.55 7.41
N GLN A 91 11.34 -17.21 8.54
CA GLN A 91 12.40 -16.86 9.45
C GLN A 91 13.64 -17.73 9.20
N VAL A 92 14.79 -17.10 9.01
CA VAL A 92 16.10 -17.75 8.94
C VAL A 92 17.04 -17.03 9.90
N GLY A 93 17.38 -17.70 11.00
CA GLY A 93 18.08 -17.07 12.11
C GLY A 93 17.33 -15.86 12.68
N THR A 94 18.00 -14.70 12.67
CA THR A 94 17.44 -13.43 13.16
C THR A 94 16.72 -12.62 12.08
N GLN A 95 16.75 -13.06 10.81
CA GLN A 95 16.11 -12.35 9.70
C GLN A 95 14.79 -13.00 9.32
N SER A 96 13.81 -12.16 8.96
CA SER A 96 12.52 -12.59 8.41
C SER A 96 12.33 -12.05 7.00
N ILE A 97 11.96 -12.89 6.04
CA ILE A 97 11.50 -12.48 4.72
C ILE A 97 9.98 -12.65 4.67
N SER A 98 9.29 -11.72 4.00
CA SER A 98 7.92 -11.97 3.58
C SER A 98 7.87 -12.49 2.14
N PRO A 99 7.40 -13.73 1.90
CA PRO A 99 7.26 -14.27 0.55
C PRO A 99 6.34 -13.44 -0.34
N LEU A 100 5.26 -12.88 0.21
CA LEU A 100 4.37 -11.97 -0.54
C LEU A 100 5.11 -10.73 -1.05
N LEU A 101 5.78 -9.99 -0.17
CA LEU A 101 6.53 -8.79 -0.59
C LEU A 101 7.68 -9.16 -1.51
N TRP A 102 8.38 -10.26 -1.24
CA TRP A 102 9.45 -10.72 -2.13
C TRP A 102 8.91 -10.96 -3.54
N ALA A 103 7.78 -11.66 -3.68
CA ALA A 103 7.17 -11.91 -4.98
C ALA A 103 6.74 -10.63 -5.71
N ILE A 104 6.31 -9.60 -4.98
CA ILE A 104 5.99 -8.28 -5.54
C ILE A 104 7.27 -7.58 -6.02
N GLU A 105 8.30 -7.54 -5.18
CA GLU A 105 9.59 -6.89 -5.47
C GLU A 105 10.35 -7.52 -6.63
N THR A 106 10.26 -8.84 -6.78
CA THR A 106 10.88 -9.56 -7.89
C THR A 106 10.02 -9.61 -9.16
N GLY A 107 8.82 -9.01 -9.14
CA GLY A 107 7.90 -9.03 -10.29
C GLY A 107 7.29 -10.41 -10.57
N SER A 108 7.29 -11.33 -9.60
CA SER A 108 6.68 -12.66 -9.71
C SER A 108 5.16 -12.58 -9.50
N LEU A 109 4.48 -11.85 -10.39
CA LEU A 109 3.08 -11.45 -10.24
C LEU A 109 2.09 -12.62 -10.18
N GLU A 110 2.35 -13.73 -10.88
CA GLU A 110 1.48 -14.91 -10.85
C GLU A 110 1.51 -15.60 -9.48
N ALA A 111 2.71 -15.72 -8.91
CA ALA A 111 2.87 -16.21 -7.54
C ALA A 111 2.25 -15.22 -6.54
N ALA A 112 2.53 -13.92 -6.64
CA ALA A 112 1.97 -12.91 -5.75
C ALA A 112 0.43 -12.88 -5.78
N LYS A 113 -0.18 -12.92 -6.97
CA LYS A 113 -1.63 -13.03 -7.15
C LYS A 113 -2.19 -14.27 -6.48
N ALA A 114 -1.53 -15.41 -6.65
CA ALA A 114 -1.94 -16.65 -6.02
C ALA A 114 -1.80 -16.62 -4.49
N ILE A 115 -0.79 -15.94 -3.93
CA ILE A 115 -0.66 -15.68 -2.49
C ILE A 115 -1.84 -14.83 -2.00
N ILE A 116 -2.11 -13.70 -2.65
CA ILE A 116 -3.20 -12.77 -2.26
C ILE A 116 -4.54 -13.50 -2.28
N GLN A 117 -4.86 -14.19 -3.38
CA GLN A 117 -6.11 -14.95 -3.48
C GLN A 117 -6.23 -16.01 -2.39
N ASP A 118 -5.14 -16.68 -2.03
CA ASP A 118 -5.15 -17.72 -1.02
C ASP A 118 -5.33 -17.17 0.40
N LEU A 119 -4.62 -16.09 0.74
CA LEU A 119 -4.76 -15.36 2.00
C LEU A 119 -6.18 -14.81 2.17
N LEU A 120 -6.76 -14.32 1.07
CA LEU A 120 -8.10 -13.74 1.03
C LEU A 120 -9.22 -14.77 0.73
N THR A 121 -8.92 -16.06 0.79
CA THR A 121 -9.97 -17.08 0.72
C THR A 121 -10.43 -17.44 2.13
N ILE A 122 -11.74 -17.32 2.40
CA ILE A 122 -12.31 -17.86 3.65
C ILE A 122 -12.22 -19.38 3.61
N ARG A 123 -11.64 -19.97 4.65
CA ARG A 123 -11.56 -21.41 4.84
C ARG A 123 -12.23 -21.78 6.15
N ALA A 124 -12.92 -22.91 6.16
CA ALA A 124 -13.46 -23.48 7.38
C ALA A 124 -12.58 -24.65 7.81
N ASP A 125 -12.22 -24.69 9.09
CA ASP A 125 -11.75 -25.89 9.78
C ASP A 125 -12.86 -26.37 10.73
N ARG A 126 -12.69 -27.55 11.32
CA ARG A 126 -13.67 -28.18 12.22
C ARG A 126 -14.17 -27.25 13.33
N ASP A 127 -13.29 -26.37 13.83
CA ASP A 127 -13.58 -25.54 15.00
C ASP A 127 -13.72 -24.04 14.67
N ARG A 128 -13.21 -23.55 13.52
CA ARG A 128 -13.16 -22.11 13.20
C ARG A 128 -13.14 -21.81 11.70
N TYR A 129 -13.71 -20.66 11.32
CA TYR A 129 -13.41 -20.01 10.05
C TYR A 129 -12.08 -19.26 10.17
N TYR A 130 -11.23 -19.42 9.17
CA TYR A 130 -9.95 -18.76 9.07
C TYR A 130 -9.88 -17.93 7.79
N TYR A 131 -9.40 -16.70 7.96
CA TYR A 131 -9.21 -15.72 6.90
C TYR A 131 -7.87 -15.01 7.16
N GLY A 132 -6.91 -15.12 6.23
CA GLY A 132 -5.52 -14.69 6.44
C GLY A 132 -5.30 -13.18 6.29
N MET A 133 -6.36 -12.43 6.08
CA MET A 133 -6.33 -10.99 5.79
C MET A 133 -5.81 -10.15 6.96
N ASP A 134 -6.25 -10.41 8.20
CA ASP A 134 -5.76 -9.62 9.34
C ASP A 134 -4.25 -9.80 9.51
N ILE A 135 -3.77 -11.04 9.38
CA ILE A 135 -2.35 -11.36 9.46
C ILE A 135 -1.56 -10.68 8.33
N MET A 136 -2.16 -10.53 7.14
CA MET A 136 -1.53 -9.84 6.01
C MET A 136 -1.40 -8.33 6.28
N PHE A 137 -2.47 -7.67 6.73
CA PHE A 137 -2.44 -6.23 7.03
C PHE A 137 -1.65 -5.90 8.29
N GLU A 138 -1.67 -6.76 9.32
CA GLU A 138 -0.81 -6.61 10.51
C GLU A 138 0.67 -6.71 10.14
N ARG A 139 1.02 -7.62 9.23
CA ARG A 139 2.40 -7.78 8.77
C ARG A 139 2.82 -6.65 7.82
N HIS A 140 1.90 -6.20 6.96
CA HIS A 140 2.14 -5.21 5.90
C HIS A 140 1.01 -4.16 5.88
N PRO A 141 1.02 -3.18 6.79
CA PRO A 141 -0.02 -2.15 6.84
C PRO A 141 -0.01 -1.25 5.60
N ASP A 142 1.14 -1.14 4.93
CA ASP A 142 1.39 -0.37 3.72
C ASP A 142 1.24 -1.20 2.43
N ILE A 143 0.69 -2.42 2.49
CA ILE A 143 0.58 -3.31 1.33
C ILE A 143 -0.12 -2.64 0.13
N ILE A 144 -1.14 -1.82 0.38
CA ILE A 144 -1.87 -1.10 -0.68
C ILE A 144 -0.94 -0.11 -1.38
N LYS A 145 -0.14 0.64 -0.61
CA LYS A 145 0.86 1.56 -1.16
C LYS A 145 1.90 0.81 -2.01
N ARG A 146 2.40 -0.32 -1.51
CA ARG A 146 3.38 -1.16 -2.23
C ARG A 146 2.78 -1.72 -3.52
N LEU A 147 1.54 -2.19 -3.50
CA LEU A 147 0.85 -2.65 -4.71
C LEU A 147 0.64 -1.50 -5.70
N CYS A 148 0.32 -0.30 -5.22
CA CYS A 148 0.18 0.86 -6.09
C CYS A 148 1.49 1.22 -6.81
N ALA A 149 2.63 1.12 -6.11
CA ALA A 149 3.94 1.47 -6.67
C ALA A 149 4.55 0.35 -7.54
N ASP A 150 4.55 -0.89 -7.06
CA ASP A 150 5.36 -1.97 -7.65
C ASP A 150 4.54 -2.97 -8.47
N ALA A 151 3.26 -3.15 -8.16
CA ALA A 151 2.43 -4.15 -8.83
C ALA A 151 0.93 -3.76 -8.95
N PRO A 152 0.58 -2.69 -9.71
CA PRO A 152 -0.80 -2.20 -9.81
C PRO A 152 -1.79 -3.26 -10.30
N ALA A 153 -1.32 -4.18 -11.16
CA ALA A 153 -2.12 -5.28 -11.71
C ALA A 153 -2.68 -6.24 -10.64
N LEU A 154 -2.13 -6.23 -9.42
CA LEU A 154 -2.59 -7.05 -8.30
C LEU A 154 -3.66 -6.35 -7.44
N LEU A 155 -3.86 -5.03 -7.60
CA LEU A 155 -4.89 -4.29 -6.85
C LEU A 155 -6.29 -4.87 -7.04
N PRO A 156 -6.75 -5.20 -8.26
CA PRO A 156 -8.06 -5.85 -8.43
C PRO A 156 -8.16 -7.17 -7.67
N ALA A 157 -7.10 -8.00 -7.70
CA ALA A 157 -7.09 -9.28 -7.00
C ALA A 157 -7.16 -9.11 -5.46
N LEU A 158 -6.54 -8.05 -4.93
CA LEU A 158 -6.65 -7.69 -3.52
C LEU A 158 -8.09 -7.22 -3.20
N LEU A 159 -8.61 -6.24 -3.95
CA LEU A 159 -9.91 -5.63 -3.68
C LEU A 159 -11.07 -6.61 -3.86
N ASP A 160 -11.02 -7.48 -4.86
CA ASP A 160 -12.00 -8.55 -5.06
C ASP A 160 -12.01 -9.54 -3.89
N GLY A 161 -10.83 -9.85 -3.31
CA GLY A 161 -10.70 -10.78 -2.19
C GLY A 161 -11.23 -10.22 -0.85
N LEU A 162 -11.45 -8.91 -0.76
CA LEU A 162 -12.09 -8.24 0.37
C LEU A 162 -13.62 -8.17 0.25
N VAL A 163 -14.18 -8.65 -0.86
CA VAL A 163 -15.62 -8.66 -1.13
C VAL A 163 -16.14 -10.09 -1.21
N TRP A 164 -17.10 -10.43 -0.35
CA TRP A 164 -17.76 -11.74 -0.38
C TRP A 164 -19.21 -11.62 -0.74
N ARG A 165 -19.64 -12.44 -1.70
CA ARG A 165 -21.01 -12.46 -2.20
C ARG A 165 -21.64 -13.79 -1.81
N SER A 166 -22.79 -13.74 -1.15
CA SER A 166 -23.58 -14.95 -0.84
C SER A 166 -23.91 -15.70 -2.13
N ARG A 167 -24.02 -17.02 -2.08
CA ARG A 167 -24.51 -17.79 -3.23
C ARG A 167 -26.03 -17.68 -3.36
N THR A 168 -26.72 -17.59 -2.24
CA THR A 168 -28.17 -17.50 -2.16
C THR A 168 -28.65 -16.10 -2.50
N THR A 169 -29.73 -16.03 -3.27
CA THR A 169 -30.46 -14.80 -3.56
C THR A 169 -31.75 -14.84 -2.77
N GLU A 170 -32.01 -13.81 -1.97
CA GLU A 170 -33.24 -13.67 -1.18
C GLU A 170 -33.95 -12.41 -1.68
N ASN A 171 -35.23 -12.54 -2.06
CA ASN A 171 -36.05 -11.43 -2.57
C ASN A 171 -35.41 -10.69 -3.77
N GLY A 172 -34.75 -11.42 -4.67
CA GLY A 172 -34.04 -10.83 -5.81
C GLY A 172 -32.75 -10.08 -5.46
N LEU A 173 -32.37 -10.04 -4.18
CA LEU A 173 -31.16 -9.40 -3.69
C LEU A 173 -30.14 -10.44 -3.22
N ARG A 174 -28.86 -10.12 -3.38
CA ARG A 174 -27.76 -10.97 -2.91
C ARG A 174 -26.98 -10.25 -1.84
N ARG A 175 -26.81 -10.89 -0.68
CA ARG A 175 -25.99 -10.35 0.40
C ARG A 175 -24.53 -10.25 -0.05
N VAL A 176 -23.94 -9.07 0.14
CA VAL A 176 -22.52 -8.81 -0.07
C VAL A 176 -21.93 -8.32 1.25
N ASN A 177 -20.89 -8.99 1.73
CA ASN A 177 -20.10 -8.54 2.87
C ASN A 177 -18.79 -7.95 2.33
N CYS A 178 -18.45 -6.74 2.76
CA CYS A 178 -17.25 -6.04 2.36
C CYS A 178 -16.36 -5.84 3.59
N TYR A 179 -15.06 -6.14 3.46
CA TYR A 179 -14.10 -5.87 4.51
C TYR A 179 -13.43 -4.51 4.30
N ILE A 180 -13.68 -3.57 5.21
CA ILE A 180 -13.25 -2.17 5.08
C ILE A 180 -12.37 -1.67 6.24
N LYS A 181 -12.18 -2.45 7.31
CA LYS A 181 -11.48 -1.99 8.53
C LYS A 181 -10.10 -1.40 8.20
N HIS A 182 -9.24 -2.19 7.57
CA HIS A 182 -7.88 -1.77 7.20
C HIS A 182 -7.84 -0.82 6.01
N LEU A 183 -8.97 -0.50 5.37
CA LEU A 183 -9.07 0.56 4.35
C LEU A 183 -9.42 1.91 4.96
N LEU A 184 -10.07 1.91 6.13
CA LEU A 184 -10.53 3.11 6.82
C LEU A 184 -9.59 3.52 7.94
N VAL A 185 -9.06 2.55 8.68
CA VAL A 185 -8.26 2.75 9.89
C VAL A 185 -6.89 2.13 9.68
N ASP A 186 -5.84 2.86 10.06
CA ASP A 186 -4.47 2.37 10.06
C ASP A 186 -4.12 1.58 11.33
N ALA A 187 -2.85 1.24 11.53
CA ALA A 187 -2.39 0.52 12.71
C ALA A 187 -2.42 1.36 14.00
N ASP A 188 -2.34 2.69 13.88
CA ASP A 188 -2.31 3.65 14.99
C ASP A 188 -3.73 4.09 15.40
N GLY A 189 -4.74 3.73 14.63
CA GLY A 189 -6.14 4.10 14.86
C GLY A 189 -6.60 5.34 14.11
N GLU A 190 -5.74 5.91 13.26
CA GLU A 190 -6.01 7.08 12.44
C GLU A 190 -6.61 6.69 11.08
N PHE A 191 -7.07 7.69 10.31
CA PHE A 191 -7.60 7.43 8.97
C PHE A 191 -6.51 6.91 8.02
N ASN A 192 -6.75 5.74 7.44
CA ASN A 192 -5.82 5.16 6.47
C ASN A 192 -5.81 5.97 5.16
N LYS A 193 -4.61 6.22 4.63
CA LYS A 193 -4.36 6.89 3.35
C LYS A 193 -4.52 5.96 2.13
N ALA A 194 -5.05 4.75 2.31
CA ALA A 194 -5.27 3.79 1.24
C ALA A 194 -6.04 4.37 0.04
N ILE A 195 -7.09 5.16 0.29
CA ILE A 195 -7.89 5.79 -0.78
C ILE A 195 -7.07 6.85 -1.53
N GLU A 196 -6.25 7.63 -0.83
CA GLU A 196 -5.33 8.62 -1.42
C GLU A 196 -4.34 7.92 -2.36
N TRP A 197 -3.65 6.88 -1.88
CA TRP A 197 -2.68 6.13 -2.68
C TRP A 197 -3.28 5.48 -3.93
N ILE A 198 -4.52 4.98 -3.83
CA ILE A 198 -5.22 4.40 -5.00
C ILE A 198 -5.64 5.50 -5.99
N THR A 199 -6.04 6.67 -5.50
CA THR A 199 -6.45 7.80 -6.35
C THR A 199 -5.26 8.39 -7.10
N ASP A 200 -4.10 8.47 -6.45
CA ASP A 200 -2.84 8.93 -7.05
C ASP A 200 -2.38 8.06 -8.23
N ASN A 201 -2.77 6.78 -8.24
CA ASN A 201 -2.48 5.85 -9.34
C ASN A 201 -3.29 6.11 -10.62
N GLN A 202 -4.28 7.01 -10.59
CA GLN A 202 -5.06 7.46 -11.76
C GLN A 202 -5.73 6.33 -12.59
N ASP A 203 -5.99 5.16 -11.99
CA ASP A 203 -6.72 4.08 -12.67
C ASP A 203 -8.22 4.17 -12.39
N PRO A 204 -9.06 4.59 -13.36
CA PRO A 204 -10.49 4.76 -13.15
C PRO A 204 -11.20 3.43 -12.85
N LYS A 205 -10.69 2.29 -13.33
CA LYS A 205 -11.32 0.99 -13.08
C LYS A 205 -11.15 0.57 -11.63
N VAL A 206 -9.99 0.85 -11.05
CA VAL A 206 -9.69 0.53 -9.65
C VAL A 206 -10.43 1.49 -8.73
N VAL A 207 -10.42 2.79 -9.02
CA VAL A 207 -11.11 3.82 -8.20
C VAL A 207 -12.63 3.56 -8.13
N CYS A 208 -13.23 3.13 -9.24
CA CYS A 208 -14.67 2.78 -9.29
C CYS A 208 -15.00 1.39 -8.73
N HIS A 209 -14.03 0.69 -8.11
CA HIS A 209 -14.28 -0.62 -7.53
C HIS A 209 -15.32 -0.52 -6.39
N PRO A 210 -16.34 -1.42 -6.32
CA PRO A 210 -17.45 -1.30 -5.36
C PRO A 210 -17.02 -1.16 -3.90
N LEU A 211 -15.91 -1.81 -3.53
CA LEU A 211 -15.35 -1.72 -2.18
C LEU A 211 -14.91 -0.29 -1.82
N LEU A 212 -14.28 0.41 -2.76
CA LEU A 212 -13.82 1.77 -2.54
C LEU A 212 -15.00 2.73 -2.52
N THR A 213 -15.96 2.57 -3.45
CA THR A 213 -17.20 3.36 -3.47
C THR A 213 -17.96 3.24 -2.15
N ILE A 214 -18.14 2.02 -1.62
CA ILE A 214 -18.80 1.81 -0.33
C ILE A 214 -18.00 2.46 0.82
N SER A 215 -16.68 2.37 0.78
CA SER A 215 -15.80 2.99 1.78
C SER A 215 -15.92 4.51 1.77
N THR A 216 -15.83 5.14 0.59
CA THR A 216 -15.97 6.59 0.42
C THR A 216 -17.37 7.08 0.78
N ASP A 217 -18.42 6.36 0.38
CA ASP A 217 -19.81 6.71 0.70
C ASP A 217 -20.07 6.63 2.22
N MET A 218 -19.45 5.66 2.90
CA MET A 218 -19.54 5.53 4.35
C MET A 218 -18.87 6.71 5.06
N VAL A 219 -17.65 7.08 4.65
CA VAL A 219 -16.94 8.24 5.20
C VAL A 219 -17.72 9.53 4.91
N TRP A 220 -18.24 9.69 3.69
CA TRP A 220 -19.01 10.85 3.29
C TRP A 220 -20.28 10.99 4.13
N SER A 221 -21.12 9.96 4.16
CA SER A 221 -22.42 10.00 4.83
C SER A 221 -22.34 10.15 6.35
N ARG A 222 -21.32 9.56 6.99
CA ARG A 222 -21.21 9.52 8.45
C ARG A 222 -20.35 10.63 9.03
N VAL A 223 -19.29 11.03 8.33
CA VAL A 223 -18.26 11.92 8.89
C VAL A 223 -18.17 13.22 8.08
N ALA A 224 -17.88 13.13 6.77
CA ALA A 224 -17.48 14.31 6.00
C ALA A 224 -18.65 15.25 5.68
N PHE A 225 -19.85 14.73 5.42
CA PHE A 225 -20.99 15.53 4.95
C PHE A 225 -21.37 16.64 5.94
N ARG A 226 -21.44 16.32 7.24
CA ARG A 226 -21.82 17.31 8.26
C ARG A 226 -20.78 18.40 8.39
N THR A 227 -19.50 18.04 8.47
CA THR A 227 -18.39 18.99 8.56
C THR A 227 -18.32 19.88 7.32
N PHE A 228 -18.47 19.29 6.13
CA PHE A 228 -18.51 20.02 4.87
C PHE A 228 -19.66 21.03 4.83
N LEU A 229 -20.87 20.62 5.23
CA LEU A 229 -22.04 21.50 5.22
C LEU A 229 -21.84 22.68 6.17
N VAL A 230 -21.35 22.44 7.40
CA VAL A 230 -21.06 23.52 8.36
C VAL A 230 -20.04 24.50 7.81
N LEU A 231 -18.94 24.01 7.23
CA LEU A 231 -17.92 24.86 6.61
C LEU A 231 -18.48 25.69 5.44
N LYS A 232 -19.33 25.09 4.60
CA LYS A 232 -19.95 25.80 3.48
C LYS A 232 -20.98 26.83 3.92
N VAL A 233 -21.78 26.53 4.95
CA VAL A 233 -22.72 27.50 5.53
C VAL A 233 -21.96 28.66 6.18
N TRP A 234 -20.88 28.38 6.92
CA TRP A 234 -20.03 29.42 7.49
C TRP A 234 -19.39 30.30 6.40
N PHE A 235 -18.87 29.69 5.35
CA PHE A 235 -18.33 30.41 4.20
C PHE A 235 -19.38 31.32 3.54
N LEU A 236 -20.57 30.80 3.27
CA LEU A 236 -21.68 31.58 2.70
C LEU A 236 -22.08 32.75 3.60
N PHE A 237 -22.13 32.52 4.92
CA PHE A 237 -22.41 33.57 5.89
C PHE A 237 -21.37 34.69 5.85
N THR A 238 -20.07 34.35 5.85
CA THR A 238 -19.00 35.34 5.74
C THR A 238 -19.03 36.10 4.41
N LEU A 239 -19.41 35.43 3.32
CA LEU A 239 -19.55 36.03 2.00
C LEU A 239 -20.73 37.02 1.95
N ILE A 240 -21.86 36.68 2.59
CA ILE A 240 -23.01 37.60 2.70
C ILE A 240 -22.63 38.85 3.48
N ILE A 241 -21.96 38.69 4.63
CA ILE A 241 -21.47 39.84 5.42
C ILE A 241 -20.54 40.71 4.59
N PHE A 242 -19.61 40.09 3.86
CA PHE A 242 -18.67 40.82 3.00
C PHE A 242 -19.39 41.61 1.91
N VAL A 243 -20.34 41.00 1.19
CA VAL A 243 -21.11 41.66 0.13
C VAL A 243 -21.96 42.80 0.70
N MET A 244 -22.61 42.60 1.85
CA MET A 244 -23.37 43.66 2.53
C MET A 244 -22.46 44.82 2.95
N SER A 245 -21.29 44.52 3.51
CA SER A 245 -20.31 45.54 3.89
C SER A 245 -19.83 46.37 2.69
N GLN A 246 -19.51 45.72 1.56
CA GLN A 246 -19.09 46.41 0.34
C GLN A 246 -20.23 47.23 -0.28
N SER A 247 -21.46 46.73 -0.25
CA SER A 247 -22.64 47.46 -0.72
C SER A 247 -22.87 48.74 0.08
N ILE A 248 -22.79 48.67 1.41
CA ILE A 248 -22.92 49.83 2.30
C ILE A 248 -21.77 50.82 2.06
N LEU A 249 -20.53 50.35 1.96
CA LEU A 249 -19.36 51.22 1.73
C LEU A 249 -19.48 51.97 0.39
N ASN A 250 -19.92 51.28 -0.66
CA ASN A 250 -20.14 51.87 -1.98
C ASN A 250 -21.28 52.90 -1.98
N HIS A 251 -22.35 52.66 -1.20
CA HIS A 251 -23.42 53.63 -1.07
C HIS A 251 -22.95 54.88 -0.29
N LEU A 252 -22.15 54.71 0.76
CA LEU A 252 -21.60 55.84 1.51
C LEU A 252 -20.63 56.67 0.66
N SER A 253 -19.74 56.03 -0.10
CA SER A 253 -18.81 56.74 -1.00
C SER A 253 -19.53 57.47 -2.13
N ALA A 254 -20.61 56.91 -2.68
CA ALA A 254 -21.44 57.58 -3.66
C ALA A 254 -22.14 58.83 -3.10
N VAL A 255 -22.67 58.77 -1.87
CA VAL A 255 -23.29 59.92 -1.19
C VAL A 255 -22.25 61.01 -0.90
N GLU A 256 -21.06 60.64 -0.44
CA GLU A 256 -19.97 61.58 -0.17
C GLU A 256 -19.47 62.28 -1.45
N ALA A 257 -19.44 61.57 -2.58
CA ALA A 257 -19.14 62.15 -3.89
C ALA A 257 -20.21 63.15 -4.36
N ILE A 258 -21.49 62.89 -4.11
CA ILE A 258 -22.59 63.84 -4.43
C ILE A 258 -22.47 65.11 -3.56
N ASN A 259 -22.22 64.95 -2.26
CA ASN A 259 -22.12 66.09 -1.34
C ASN A 259 -20.89 66.96 -1.60
N SER A 260 -19.75 66.36 -1.95
CA SER A 260 -18.54 67.10 -2.34
C SER A 260 -18.70 67.79 -3.71
N GLY A 261 -19.38 67.16 -4.66
CA GLY A 261 -19.75 67.79 -5.94
C GLY A 261 -20.69 68.98 -5.77
N ALA A 262 -21.70 68.88 -4.90
CA ALA A 262 -22.62 69.97 -4.58
C ALA A 262 -21.92 71.16 -3.88
N ALA A 263 -20.96 70.89 -3.00
CA ALA A 263 -20.14 71.93 -2.36
C ALA A 263 -19.23 72.67 -3.37
N SER A 264 -18.68 71.98 -4.38
CA SER A 264 -17.92 72.63 -5.46
C SER A 264 -18.78 73.44 -6.44
N GLY A 265 -20.05 73.08 -6.64
CA GLY A 265 -21.00 73.83 -7.48
C GLY A 265 -21.54 75.10 -6.82
N ALA A 266 -21.65 75.13 -5.49
CA ALA A 266 -22.05 76.33 -4.76
C ALA A 266 -20.94 77.40 -4.67
N ALA A 267 -19.67 76.99 -4.71
CA ALA A 267 -18.53 77.91 -4.67
C ALA A 267 -18.33 78.71 -5.98
N SER A 268 -18.80 78.22 -7.13
CA SER A 268 -18.69 78.93 -8.41
C SER A 268 -19.82 79.96 -8.65
N GLY A 269 -20.91 79.90 -7.89
CA GLY A 269 -22.04 80.86 -7.97
C GLY A 269 -21.85 82.15 -7.16
N ALA A 270 -20.86 82.21 -6.27
CA ALA A 270 -20.63 83.38 -5.41
C ALA A 270 -19.58 84.37 -5.95
N ALA A 271 -18.95 84.08 -7.11
CA ALA A 271 -17.89 84.90 -7.69
C ALA A 271 -18.33 85.84 -8.83
N SER A 272 -19.63 85.94 -9.14
CA SER A 272 -20.15 86.83 -10.19
C SER A 272 -20.95 88.04 -9.67
N GLY A 273 -20.78 88.40 -8.39
CA GLY A 273 -21.44 89.53 -7.75
C GLY A 273 -20.46 90.49 -7.08
N ALA A 274 -19.59 91.12 -7.87
CA ALA A 274 -18.85 92.33 -7.53
C ALA A 274 -18.63 93.15 -8.80
#